data_AF-A0A2D7C014-F1
#
_entry.id   AF-A0A2D7C014-F1
#
_cell.length_a   1.000
_cell.length_b   1.000
_cell.length_c   1.000
_cell.angle_alpha   90.00
_cell.angle_beta   90.00
_cell.angle_gamma   90.00
#
_symmetry.space_group_name_H-M   'P 1'
#
loop_
_entity.id
_entity.type
_entity.pdbx_description
1 polymer ?
#
loop_
_entity_poly.entity_id
_entity_poly.type
_entity_poly.pdbx_seq_one_letter_code
_entity_poly.pdbx_strand_id
1 'polypeptide(L)' 'MAEAKKAERDHSPIYELGNRVSRSTVAVIDTVVQRGGFKGEELTTIGQLRDQAVQIIQICEEYQSEQSVD' A
#
# COMPACT_ATOMS: atom_id res chain seq x y z
N MET A 1 -22.26 -30.81 18.60
CA MET A 1 -22.22 -29.58 17.79
C MET A 1 -20.75 -29.22 17.62
N ALA A 2 -20.14 -29.61 16.50
CA ALA A 2 -18.71 -29.36 16.27
C ALA A 2 -18.53 -27.93 15.76
N GLU A 3 -17.77 -27.11 16.50
CA GLU A 3 -17.34 -25.79 16.04
C GLU A 3 -16.46 -25.96 14.79
N ALA A 4 -16.93 -25.42 13.67
CA ALA A 4 -16.11 -25.23 12.49
C ALA A 4 -15.08 -24.15 12.80
N LYS A 5 -13.86 -24.56 13.19
CA LYS A 5 -12.69 -23.69 13.31
C LYS A 5 -12.48 -22.99 11.96
N LYS A 6 -12.86 -21.72 11.89
CA LYS A 6 -12.65 -20.86 10.71
C LYS A 6 -11.15 -20.89 10.43
N ALA A 7 -10.74 -21.50 9.31
CA ALA A 7 -9.36 -21.43 8.88
C ALA A 7 -9.02 -19.95 8.71
N GLU A 8 -8.25 -19.40 9.65
CA GLU A 8 -7.70 -18.06 9.55
C GLU A 8 -6.89 -18.03 8.25
N ARG A 9 -7.33 -17.22 7.29
CA ARG A 9 -6.56 -17.04 6.07
C ARG A 9 -5.34 -16.24 6.45
N ASP A 10 -4.17 -16.75 6.11
CA ASP A 10 -2.93 -15.97 6.21
C ASP A 10 -3.05 -14.75 5.29
N HIS A 11 -3.11 -13.56 5.91
CA HIS A 11 -3.18 -12.28 5.22
C HIS A 11 -1.79 -11.70 4.93
N SER A 12 -0.71 -12.32 5.39
CA SER A 12 0.66 -11.84 5.15
C SER A 12 0.97 -11.60 3.66
N PRO A 13 0.55 -12.47 2.71
CA PRO A 13 0.83 -12.26 1.29
C PRO A 13 0.22 -10.97 0.73
N ILE A 14 -0.95 -10.54 1.22
CA ILE A 14 -1.58 -9.31 0.74
C ILE A 14 -0.87 -8.07 1.29
N TYR A 15 -0.40 -8.10 2.54
CA TYR A 15 0.37 -7.00 3.12
C TYR A 15 1.75 -6.86 2.47
N GLU A 16 2.46 -7.97 2.23
CA GLU A 16 3.76 -7.93 1.54
C GLU A 16 3.65 -7.43 0.10
N LEU A 17 2.68 -7.95 -0.65
CA LEU A 17 2.43 -7.52 -2.03
C LEU A 17 1.96 -6.07 -2.06
N GLY A 18 1.03 -5.69 -1.17
CA GLY A 18 0.50 -4.34 -1.04
C GLY A 18 1.59 -3.32 -0.77
N ASN A 19 2.48 -3.58 0.20
CA ASN A 19 3.62 -2.71 0.53
C ASN A 19 4.53 -2.50 -0.69
N ARG A 20 4.90 -3.58 -1.39
CA ARG A 20 5.78 -3.52 -2.56
C ARG A 20 5.15 -2.74 -3.73
N VAL A 21 3.87 -2.99 -4.02
CA VAL A 21 3.13 -2.31 -5.08
C VAL A 21 3.00 -0.82 -4.76
N SER A 22 2.59 -0.47 -3.54
CA SER A 22 2.42 0.92 -3.14
C SER A 22 3.71 1.73 -3.21
N ARG A 23 4.86 1.18 -2.76
CA ARG A 23 6.17 1.84 -2.92
C ARG A 23 6.52 2.08 -4.39
N SER A 24 6.25 1.10 -5.25
CA SER A 24 6.50 1.21 -6.68
C SER A 24 5.60 2.27 -7.32
N THR A 25 4.33 2.33 -6.93
CA THR A 25 3.38 3.36 -7.37
C THR A 25 3.86 4.76 -7.00
N VAL A 26 4.28 4.98 -5.75
CA VAL A 26 4.84 6.28 -5.32
C VAL A 26 6.06 6.66 -6.16
N ALA A 27 7.00 5.72 -6.35
CA ALA A 27 8.21 5.97 -7.13
C ALA A 27 7.92 6.34 -8.60
N VAL A 28 6.96 5.66 -9.23
CA VAL A 28 6.53 5.96 -10.60
C VAL A 28 5.87 7.33 -10.67
N ILE A 29 4.94 7.63 -9.76
CA ILE A 29 4.26 8.94 -9.72
C ILE A 29 5.29 10.06 -9.54
N ASP A 30 6.18 9.94 -8.57
CA ASP A 30 7.21 10.94 -8.27
C ASP A 30 8.11 11.18 -9.48
N THR A 31 8.54 10.12 -10.14
CA THR A 31 9.38 10.21 -11.35
C THR A 31 8.66 10.95 -12.49
N VAL A 32 7.38 10.65 -12.73
CA VAL A 32 6.60 11.27 -13.81
C VAL A 32 6.27 12.73 -13.49
N VAL A 33 5.90 13.03 -12.24
CA VAL A 33 5.65 14.41 -11.76
C VAL A 33 6.93 15.25 -11.88
N GLN A 34 8.08 14.74 -11.43
CA GLN A 34 9.37 15.44 -11.54
C GLN A 34 9.76 15.73 -12.99
N ARG A 35 9.35 14.88 -13.94
CA ARG A 35 9.55 15.10 -15.39
C ARG A 35 8.48 16.00 -16.03
N GLY A 36 7.53 16.51 -15.26
CA GLY A 36 6.43 17.35 -15.74
C GLY A 36 5.39 16.60 -16.58
N GLY A 37 5.26 15.28 -16.37
CA GLY A 37 4.33 14.43 -17.12
C GLY A 37 2.84 14.61 -16.78
N PHE A 38 2.53 15.31 -15.68
CA PHE A 38 1.17 15.66 -15.27
C PHE A 38 1.05 17.18 -15.09
N LYS A 39 -0.10 17.77 -15.47
CA LYS A 39 -0.35 19.21 -15.35
C LYS A 39 -1.80 19.50 -14.97
N GLY A 40 -2.03 20.68 -14.40
CA GLY A 40 -3.39 21.13 -14.06
C GLY A 40 -4.09 20.16 -13.11
N GLU A 41 -5.33 19.79 -13.45
CA GLU A 41 -6.18 18.92 -12.63
C GLU A 41 -5.62 17.50 -12.45
N GLU A 42 -4.85 16.99 -13.44
CA GLU A 42 -4.24 15.66 -13.37
C GLU A 42 -3.22 15.55 -12.22
N LEU A 43 -2.56 16.66 -11.87
CA LEU A 43 -1.59 16.71 -10.78
C LEU A 43 -2.28 16.48 -9.42
N THR A 44 -3.47 17.04 -9.24
CA THR A 44 -4.26 16.84 -8.01
C THR A 44 -4.73 15.40 -7.89
N THR A 45 -5.24 14.82 -8.98
CA THR A 45 -5.70 13.43 -8.99
C THR A 45 -4.56 12.44 -8.72
N ILE A 46 -3.40 12.62 -9.37
CA ILE A 46 -2.27 11.72 -9.16
C ILE A 46 -1.63 11.92 -7.78
N GLY A 47 -1.67 13.15 -7.24
CA GLY A 47 -1.26 13.46 -5.87
C GLY A 47 -2.10 12.70 -4.84
N GLN A 48 -3.42 12.68 -5.00
CA GLN A 48 -4.31 11.90 -4.12
C GLN A 48 -4.01 10.40 -4.18
N LEU A 49 -3.77 9.84 -5.37
CA LEU A 49 -3.41 8.42 -5.53
C LEU A 49 -2.08 8.10 -4.85
N ARG A 50 -1.08 9.00 -4.97
CA ARG A 50 0.20 8.89 -4.27
C ARG A 50 0.00 8.85 -2.76
N ASP A 51 -0.79 9.76 -2.21
CA ASP A 51 -1.05 9.85 -0.77
C ASP A 51 -1.75 8.59 -0.24
N GLN A 52 -2.68 8.01 -1.02
CA GLN A 52 -3.30 6.72 -0.70
C GLN A 52 -2.29 5.57 -0.72
N ALA A 53 -1.35 5.55 -1.67
CA ALA A 53 -0.27 4.56 -1.70
C ALA A 53 0.64 4.68 -0.46
N VAL A 54 0.94 5.90 0.00
CA VAL A 54 1.66 6.11 1.27
C VAL A 54 0.89 5.56 2.47
N GLN A 55 -0.42 5.78 2.54
CA GLN A 55 -1.25 5.22 3.62
C GLN A 55 -1.22 3.68 3.64
N ILE A 56 -1.25 3.03 2.46
CA ILE A 56 -1.15 1.57 2.38
C ILE A 56 0.22 1.09 2.90
N ILE A 57 1.31 1.81 2.60
CA ILE A 57 2.65 1.47 3.10
C ILE A 57 2.66 1.50 4.63
N GLN A 58 2.11 2.55 5.24
CA GLN A 58 2.04 2.69 6.70
C GLN A 58 1.26 1.54 7.35
N ILE A 59 0.07 1.20 6.82
CA ILE A 59 -0.74 0.09 7.32
C ILE A 59 0.04 -1.25 7.22
N CYS A 60 0.78 -1.47 6.13
CA CYS A 60 1.56 -2.69 5.97
C CYS A 60 2.77 -2.74 6.90
N GLU A 61 3.43 -1.60 7.14
CA GLU A 61 4.55 -1.49 8.09
C GLU A 61 4.09 -1.67 9.54
N GLU A 62 2.93 -1.11 9.90
CA GLU A 62 2.28 -1.33 11.20
C GLU A 62 1.98 -2.82 11.41
N TYR A 63 1.30 -3.47 10.46
CA TYR A 63 1.00 -4.90 10.53
C TYR A 63 2.27 -5.76 10.66
N GLN A 64 3.30 -5.46 9.87
CA GLN A 64 4.57 -6.19 9.94
C GLN A 64 5.30 -5.95 11.27
N SER A 65 5.21 -4.74 11.82
CA SER A 65 5.75 -4.43 13.14
C SER A 65 5.04 -5.25 14.20
N GLU A 66 3.71 -5.25 14.24
CA GLU A 66 2.89 -6.05 15.17
C GLU A 66 3.21 -7.55 15.10
N GLN A 67 3.37 -8.12 13.90
CA GLN A 67 3.73 -9.53 13.70
C GLN A 67 5.16 -9.86 14.12
N SER A 68 6.05 -8.86 14.23
CA SER A 68 7.45 -9.05 14.63
C SER A 68 7.69 -8.91 16.14
N VAL A 69 6.69 -8.45 16.90
CA VAL A 69 6.78 -8.27 18.37
C VAL A 69 6.29 -9.51 19.16
N ASP A 70 5.93 -10.60 18.48
CA ASP A 70 5.52 -11.88 19.09
C ASP A 70 6.61 -12.97 18.97
#